data_AF-A0A959ERD4-F1
#
_entry.id   AF-A0A959ERD4-F1
#
_cell.length_a   1.000
_cell.length_b   1.000
_cell.length_c   1.000
_cell.angle_alpha   90.00
_cell.angle_beta   90.00
_cell.angle_gamma   90.00
#
_symmetry.space_group_name_H-M   'P 1'
#
loop_
_entity.id
_entity.type
_entity.pdbx_description
1 polymer ?
#
loop_
_entity_poly.entity_id
_entity_poly.type
_entity_poly.pdbx_seq_one_letter_code
_entity_poly.pdbx_strand_id
1 'polypeptide(L)'
;NAEYSWTGGAAVGLADGSTTGVNPFIPGFDASLTEGSATVTVTASLFGCMDTEEFTITIEDDEIAPGFLNCPDDMTFGSDPDLCGAYANWAPPVAIDNCGLPTVTQTGGPTSGSFLAVGTYTVEYMADDGNGNTAVCSWEIEVLDTEYPELLCPFQFLDQTVDPGQCDWTVDGFFLNPDASDNCGIDILLNNYTGTPSLNNAVFPVGVTPVVWRAVDEAGNEMTCTIFITVTDDEAPSLDCSNINPNRS
;
A
#
# COMPACT_ATOMS: atom_id res chain seq x y z
N ASN A 1 70.59 -32.05 8.20
CA ASN A 1 69.53 -31.19 8.73
C ASN A 1 68.20 -31.88 8.53
N ALA A 2 67.22 -31.65 9.39
CA ALA A 2 65.89 -32.18 9.17
C ALA A 2 65.29 -31.50 7.94
N GLU A 3 64.58 -32.29 7.13
CA GLU A 3 63.79 -31.85 5.99
C GLU A 3 62.33 -31.75 6.43
N TYR A 4 61.62 -30.72 6.01
CA TYR A 4 60.23 -30.50 6.32
C TYR A 4 59.45 -30.27 5.04
N SER A 5 58.27 -30.84 4.92
CA SER A 5 57.33 -30.60 3.82
C SER A 5 55.92 -30.36 4.35
N TRP A 6 55.15 -29.52 3.68
CA TRP A 6 53.73 -29.30 3.97
C TRP A 6 52.92 -29.48 2.69
N THR A 7 51.77 -30.14 2.83
CA THR A 7 50.84 -30.38 1.72
C THR A 7 49.40 -30.19 2.15
N GLY A 8 48.51 -29.90 1.19
CA GLY A 8 47.05 -29.89 1.41
C GLY A 8 46.45 -28.50 1.63
N GLY A 9 47.27 -27.45 1.65
CA GLY A 9 46.84 -26.06 1.86
C GLY A 9 46.25 -25.35 0.62
N ALA A 10 46.21 -26.02 -0.53
CA ALA A 10 45.90 -25.37 -1.81
C ALA A 10 44.52 -24.70 -1.86
N ALA A 11 43.51 -25.27 -1.18
CA ALA A 11 42.15 -24.73 -1.15
C ALA A 11 42.05 -23.37 -0.44
N VAL A 12 42.98 -23.07 0.48
CA VAL A 12 43.05 -21.78 1.21
C VAL A 12 44.18 -20.88 0.69
N GLY A 13 44.81 -21.23 -0.43
CA GLY A 13 45.89 -20.43 -1.03
C GLY A 13 47.30 -20.73 -0.54
N LEU A 14 47.49 -21.69 0.38
CA LEU A 14 48.81 -22.14 0.79
C LEU A 14 49.34 -23.20 -0.19
N ALA A 15 50.34 -22.83 -0.99
CA ALA A 15 51.01 -23.77 -1.87
C ALA A 15 51.82 -24.82 -1.08
N ASP A 16 51.79 -26.06 -1.56
CA ASP A 16 52.65 -27.13 -1.05
C ASP A 16 54.13 -26.72 -1.16
N GLY A 17 54.94 -27.13 -0.19
CA GLY A 17 56.33 -26.71 -0.15
C GLY A 17 57.20 -27.53 0.78
N SER A 18 58.50 -27.21 0.80
CA SER A 18 59.48 -27.84 1.66
C SER A 18 60.62 -26.91 2.05
N THR A 19 61.29 -27.23 3.16
CA THR A 19 62.45 -26.50 3.66
C THR A 19 63.35 -27.40 4.52
N THR A 20 64.54 -26.94 4.87
CA THR A 20 65.47 -27.68 5.74
C THR A 20 66.00 -26.79 6.86
N GLY A 21 66.20 -27.32 8.06
CA GLY A 21 66.68 -26.51 9.18
C GLY A 21 66.47 -27.14 10.55
N VAL A 22 66.67 -26.34 11.59
CA VAL A 22 66.41 -26.69 13.00
C VAL A 22 65.12 -26.06 13.53
N ASN A 23 64.55 -25.10 12.80
CA ASN A 23 63.24 -24.48 13.06
C ASN A 23 62.67 -23.95 11.73
N PRO A 24 62.04 -24.80 10.91
CA PRO A 24 61.51 -24.42 9.61
C PRO A 24 60.34 -23.44 9.75
N PHE A 25 60.27 -22.45 8.85
CA PHE A 25 59.11 -21.58 8.75
C PHE A 25 58.31 -21.96 7.51
N ILE A 26 57.01 -22.19 7.67
CA ILE A 26 56.08 -22.21 6.53
C ILE A 26 55.94 -20.75 6.08
N PRO A 27 56.26 -20.40 4.82
CA PRO A 27 56.13 -19.04 4.33
C PRO A 27 54.74 -18.46 4.63
N GLY A 28 54.68 -17.18 4.97
CA GLY A 28 53.42 -16.46 4.97
C GLY A 28 52.79 -16.55 3.57
N PHE A 29 51.49 -16.75 3.52
CA PHE A 29 50.72 -16.81 2.29
C PHE A 29 49.55 -15.83 2.40
N ASP A 30 49.11 -15.30 1.27
CA ASP A 30 47.84 -14.60 1.20
C ASP A 30 46.74 -15.65 1.08
N ALA A 31 45.88 -15.71 2.08
CA ALA A 31 44.75 -16.61 2.07
C ALA A 31 43.86 -16.32 0.85
N SER A 32 43.30 -17.38 0.26
CA SER A 32 42.30 -17.29 -0.80
C SER A 32 41.13 -16.40 -0.35
N LEU A 33 40.56 -15.59 -1.25
CA LEU A 33 39.30 -14.87 -1.01
C LEU A 33 38.07 -15.80 -1.08
N THR A 34 38.27 -17.08 -1.39
CA THR A 34 37.20 -18.07 -1.46
C THR A 34 37.11 -18.79 -0.12
N GLU A 35 35.92 -18.81 0.47
CA GLU A 35 35.61 -19.57 1.68
C GLU A 35 35.98 -21.04 1.55
N GLY A 36 36.39 -21.64 2.67
CA GLY A 36 36.72 -23.06 2.69
C GLY A 36 37.64 -23.46 3.84
N SER A 37 37.90 -24.75 3.93
CA SER A 37 38.85 -25.31 4.89
C SER A 37 39.91 -26.14 4.18
N ALA A 38 41.13 -26.10 4.71
CA ALA A 38 42.21 -26.95 4.26
C ALA A 38 42.91 -27.57 5.47
N THR A 39 43.05 -28.90 5.46
CA THR A 39 43.94 -29.59 6.39
C THR A 39 45.33 -29.60 5.80
N VAL A 40 46.27 -28.99 6.51
CA VAL A 40 47.68 -28.95 6.15
C VAL A 40 48.40 -30.02 6.95
N THR A 41 48.99 -30.98 6.24
CA THR A 41 49.83 -32.01 6.84
C THR A 41 51.28 -31.61 6.72
N VAL A 42 51.97 -31.44 7.84
CA VAL A 42 53.40 -31.14 7.94
C VAL A 42 54.14 -32.43 8.26
N THR A 43 55.16 -32.76 7.45
CA THR A 43 56.01 -33.94 7.63
C THR A 43 57.45 -33.50 7.88
N ALA A 44 58.05 -33.96 8.98
CA ALA A 44 59.46 -33.81 9.28
C ALA A 44 60.20 -35.12 8.99
N SER A 45 61.36 -35.06 8.33
CA SER A 45 62.20 -36.21 8.00
C SER A 45 63.66 -35.96 8.42
N LEU A 46 64.24 -36.91 9.15
CA LEU A 46 65.66 -36.89 9.51
C LEU A 46 66.24 -38.30 9.50
N PHE A 47 67.23 -38.54 8.64
CA PHE A 47 67.93 -39.83 8.52
C PHE A 47 66.99 -41.05 8.38
N GLY A 48 65.83 -40.87 7.73
CA GLY A 48 64.84 -41.93 7.49
C GLY A 48 63.78 -42.10 8.57
N CYS A 49 63.85 -41.35 9.68
CA CYS A 49 62.74 -41.21 10.61
C CYS A 49 61.79 -40.11 10.13
N MET A 50 60.49 -40.37 10.18
CA MET A 50 59.45 -39.41 9.80
C MET A 50 58.50 -39.17 10.97
N ASP A 51 58.06 -37.93 11.13
CA ASP A 51 57.01 -37.51 12.04
C ASP A 51 56.05 -36.56 11.31
N THR A 52 54.76 -36.63 11.65
CA THR A 52 53.72 -35.85 10.96
C THR A 52 52.80 -35.17 11.94
N GLU A 53 52.47 -33.92 11.66
CA GLU A 53 51.47 -33.15 12.39
C GLU A 53 50.49 -32.51 11.41
N GLU A 54 49.23 -32.42 11.82
CA GLU A 54 48.19 -31.81 11.01
C GLU A 54 47.59 -30.62 11.75
N PHE A 55 47.28 -29.57 10.99
CA PHE A 55 46.46 -28.47 11.47
C PHE A 55 45.49 -28.06 10.37
N THR A 56 44.34 -27.51 10.75
CA THR A 56 43.33 -27.04 9.81
C THR A 56 43.34 -25.52 9.77
N ILE A 57 43.30 -24.98 8.56
CA ILE A 57 43.05 -23.56 8.30
C ILE A 57 41.60 -23.45 7.81
N THR A 58 40.80 -22.66 8.49
CA THR A 58 39.44 -22.30 8.07
C THR A 58 39.42 -20.83 7.63
N ILE A 59 38.86 -20.58 6.45
CA ILE A 59 38.47 -19.26 5.98
C ILE A 59 36.95 -19.23 6.11
N GLU A 60 36.48 -18.54 7.15
CA GLU A 60 35.06 -18.30 7.42
C GLU A 60 34.72 -16.84 7.08
N ASP A 61 33.51 -16.62 6.60
CA ASP A 61 32.94 -15.28 6.46
C ASP A 61 32.60 -14.74 7.86
N ASP A 62 33.22 -13.63 8.25
CA ASP A 62 33.05 -13.01 9.57
C ASP A 62 31.82 -12.07 9.54
N GLU A 63 30.64 -12.69 9.52
CA GLU A 63 29.37 -12.23 10.09
C GLU A 63 28.82 -10.83 9.68
N ILE A 64 28.79 -10.47 8.39
CA ILE A 64 28.04 -9.28 7.97
C ILE A 64 26.87 -9.70 7.07
N ALA A 65 25.65 -9.44 7.55
CA ALA A 65 24.46 -9.61 6.73
C ALA A 65 24.47 -8.65 5.53
N PRO A 66 23.86 -9.05 4.39
CA PRO A 66 23.83 -8.21 3.19
C PRO A 66 23.16 -6.85 3.47
N GLY A 67 23.59 -5.81 2.76
CA GLY A 67 23.05 -4.45 2.89
C GLY A 67 22.27 -4.02 1.66
N PHE A 68 21.07 -3.45 1.85
CA PHE A 68 20.32 -2.85 0.75
C PHE A 68 20.84 -1.44 0.41
N LEU A 69 21.12 -1.19 -0.88
CA LEU A 69 21.61 0.09 -1.39
C LEU A 69 20.48 1.10 -1.63
N ASN A 70 19.30 0.60 -2.04
CA ASN A 70 18.15 1.42 -2.43
C ASN A 70 16.84 0.82 -1.90
N CYS A 71 16.80 0.50 -0.61
CA CYS A 71 15.52 0.16 0.02
C CYS A 71 14.56 1.36 -0.15
N PRO A 72 13.40 1.20 -0.82
CA PRO A 72 12.49 2.30 -1.03
C PRO A 72 11.93 2.85 0.29
N ASP A 73 11.64 4.15 0.30
CA ASP A 73 10.80 4.77 1.33
C ASP A 73 9.32 4.49 1.04
N ASP A 74 8.46 4.78 2.02
CA ASP A 74 7.01 4.68 1.85
C ASP A 74 6.51 5.54 0.68
N MET A 75 5.50 5.04 -0.04
CA MET A 75 4.97 5.66 -1.24
C MET A 75 3.48 5.91 -1.13
N THR A 76 3.03 7.04 -1.68
CA THR A 76 1.61 7.35 -1.81
C THR A 76 1.24 7.53 -3.28
N PHE A 77 0.17 6.87 -3.71
CA PHE A 77 -0.41 6.99 -5.03
C PHE A 77 -1.86 7.50 -4.90
N GLY A 78 -2.28 8.37 -5.81
CA GLY A 78 -3.71 8.66 -5.99
C GLY A 78 -4.35 7.62 -6.91
N SER A 79 -5.64 7.37 -6.75
CA SER A 79 -6.46 6.57 -7.68
C SER A 79 -6.24 7.02 -9.13
N ASP A 80 -6.13 6.04 -10.03
CA ASP A 80 -6.16 6.33 -11.46
C ASP A 80 -7.59 6.73 -11.86
N PRO A 81 -7.78 7.62 -12.85
CA PRO A 81 -9.12 8.09 -13.24
C PRO A 81 -10.09 6.95 -13.52
N ASP A 82 -11.31 7.07 -13.00
CA ASP A 82 -12.41 6.11 -13.14
C ASP A 82 -12.12 4.72 -12.52
N LEU A 83 -11.06 4.56 -11.72
CA LEU A 83 -10.69 3.31 -11.07
C LEU A 83 -10.53 3.48 -9.56
N CYS A 84 -11.13 2.59 -8.77
CA CYS A 84 -10.92 2.55 -7.32
C CYS A 84 -9.57 1.94 -6.93
N GLY A 85 -8.48 2.56 -7.37
CA GLY A 85 -7.12 2.09 -7.16
C GLY A 85 -6.15 2.64 -8.20
N ALA A 86 -4.89 2.25 -8.09
CA ALA A 86 -3.83 2.74 -8.96
C ALA A 86 -2.83 1.63 -9.35
N TYR A 87 -2.20 1.79 -10.51
CA TYR A 87 -1.04 0.98 -10.87
C TYR A 87 0.23 1.50 -10.19
N ALA A 88 0.64 0.83 -9.10
CA ALA A 88 1.83 1.20 -8.35
C ALA A 88 3.09 0.59 -8.96
N ASN A 89 4.10 1.41 -9.26
CA ASN A 89 5.35 0.99 -9.86
C ASN A 89 6.53 1.47 -9.01
N TRP A 90 7.50 0.59 -8.77
CA TRP A 90 8.74 0.90 -8.07
C TRP A 90 9.92 0.12 -8.65
N ALA A 91 11.13 0.63 -8.44
CA ALA A 91 12.36 -0.10 -8.73
C ALA A 91 12.60 -1.16 -7.65
N PRO A 92 12.84 -2.44 -8.00
CA PRO A 92 13.22 -3.45 -7.02
C PRO A 92 14.48 -3.03 -6.24
N PRO A 93 14.56 -3.32 -4.94
CA PRO A 93 15.74 -3.03 -4.15
C PRO A 93 16.92 -3.91 -4.59
N VAL A 94 18.12 -3.36 -4.48
CA VAL A 94 19.39 -4.01 -4.78
C VAL A 94 20.17 -4.14 -3.48
N ALA A 95 20.68 -5.34 -3.21
CA ALA A 95 21.54 -5.60 -2.08
C ALA A 95 22.97 -5.87 -2.53
N ILE A 96 23.92 -5.52 -1.68
CA ILE A 96 25.34 -5.79 -1.82
C ILE A 96 25.84 -6.50 -0.57
N ASP A 97 26.91 -7.26 -0.74
CA ASP A 97 27.57 -7.96 0.35
C ASP A 97 29.10 -7.86 0.19
N ASN A 98 29.86 -8.07 1.26
CA ASN A 98 31.32 -8.07 1.21
C ASN A 98 31.90 -9.32 0.51
N CYS A 99 31.15 -10.43 0.48
CA CYS A 99 31.64 -11.74 0.03
C CYS A 99 30.95 -12.25 -1.26
N GLY A 100 30.20 -11.41 -1.96
CA GLY A 100 29.58 -11.80 -3.23
C GLY A 100 28.41 -10.90 -3.61
N LEU A 101 27.58 -11.37 -4.54
CA LEU A 101 26.29 -10.76 -4.83
C LEU A 101 25.19 -11.56 -4.14
N PRO A 102 24.48 -10.99 -3.15
CA PRO A 102 23.38 -11.69 -2.50
C PRO A 102 22.20 -11.87 -3.46
N THR A 103 21.39 -12.90 -3.21
CA THR A 103 20.14 -13.13 -3.93
C THR A 103 19.04 -12.30 -3.29
N VAL A 104 18.40 -11.44 -4.08
CA VAL A 104 17.26 -10.62 -3.62
C VAL A 104 15.95 -11.21 -4.12
N THR A 105 15.03 -11.48 -3.21
CA THR A 105 13.70 -12.04 -3.51
C THR A 105 12.61 -11.23 -2.84
N GLN A 106 11.47 -11.06 -3.52
CA GLN A 106 10.28 -10.49 -2.89
C GLN A 106 9.62 -11.57 -2.03
N THR A 107 9.47 -11.32 -0.73
CA THR A 107 8.91 -12.26 0.24
C THR A 107 7.49 -11.90 0.66
N GLY A 108 7.08 -10.65 0.45
CA GLY A 108 5.75 -10.15 0.82
C GLY A 108 5.24 -9.00 -0.04
N GLY A 109 3.93 -8.81 0.03
CA GLY A 109 3.23 -7.71 -0.61
C GLY A 109 2.93 -7.86 -2.11
N PRO A 110 2.36 -6.81 -2.72
CA PRO A 110 2.07 -6.79 -4.15
C PRO A 110 3.33 -6.68 -5.02
N THR A 111 3.24 -7.11 -6.28
CA THR A 111 4.35 -6.98 -7.25
C THR A 111 4.37 -5.61 -7.92
N SER A 112 5.56 -5.10 -8.24
CA SER A 112 5.72 -3.83 -8.97
C SER A 112 4.97 -3.85 -10.30
N GLY A 113 4.20 -2.80 -10.55
CA GLY A 113 3.36 -2.64 -11.74
C GLY A 113 2.00 -3.33 -11.65
N SER A 114 1.64 -3.91 -10.51
CA SER A 114 0.28 -4.43 -10.29
C SER A 114 -0.71 -3.31 -9.99
N PHE A 115 -2.00 -3.57 -10.29
CA PHE A 115 -3.10 -2.72 -9.83
C PHE A 115 -3.37 -2.98 -8.35
N LEU A 116 -3.39 -1.90 -7.57
CA LEU A 116 -3.69 -1.90 -6.15
C LEU A 116 -4.98 -1.11 -5.92
N ALA A 117 -5.95 -1.72 -5.26
CA ALA A 117 -7.14 -1.00 -4.84
C ALA A 117 -6.77 0.07 -3.79
N VAL A 118 -7.68 0.99 -3.51
CA VAL A 118 -7.51 1.96 -2.42
C VAL A 118 -7.25 1.22 -1.10
N GLY A 119 -6.23 1.67 -0.37
CA GLY A 119 -5.78 1.04 0.87
C GLY A 119 -4.26 1.04 1.05
N THR A 120 -3.81 0.36 2.09
CA THR A 120 -2.40 0.28 2.49
C THR A 120 -1.84 -1.12 2.27
N TYR A 121 -0.65 -1.20 1.70
CA TYR A 121 0.04 -2.45 1.38
C TYR A 121 1.49 -2.41 1.86
N THR A 122 1.95 -3.45 2.54
CA THR A 122 3.37 -3.59 2.89
C THR A 122 4.07 -4.46 1.85
N VAL A 123 5.15 -3.95 1.26
CA VAL A 123 6.03 -4.71 0.36
C VAL A 123 7.27 -5.14 1.14
N GLU A 124 7.70 -6.38 0.94
CA GLU A 124 8.88 -6.94 1.63
C GLU A 124 9.79 -7.68 0.65
N TYR A 125 11.09 -7.38 0.74
CA TYR A 125 12.17 -8.07 0.05
C TYR A 125 13.19 -8.60 1.04
N MET A 126 13.71 -9.80 0.77
CA MET A 126 14.78 -10.44 1.51
C MET A 126 16.01 -10.62 0.62
N ALA A 127 17.16 -10.19 1.13
CA ALA A 127 18.47 -10.51 0.58
C ALA A 127 19.06 -11.69 1.36
N ASP A 128 19.58 -12.69 0.65
CA ASP A 128 20.23 -13.89 1.20
C ASP A 128 21.62 -14.01 0.55
N ASP A 129 22.67 -14.07 1.36
CA ASP A 129 24.05 -14.18 0.91
C ASP A 129 24.44 -15.61 0.48
N GLY A 130 23.59 -16.61 0.73
CA GLY A 130 23.85 -18.03 0.47
C GLY A 130 24.58 -18.75 1.60
N ASN A 131 25.00 -18.02 2.64
CA ASN A 131 25.73 -18.50 3.81
C ASN A 131 24.87 -18.47 5.09
N GLY A 132 23.61 -18.08 4.96
CA GLY A 132 22.63 -18.07 6.04
C GLY A 132 22.48 -16.70 6.72
N ASN A 133 23.16 -15.66 6.24
CA ASN A 133 22.86 -14.30 6.66
C ASN A 133 21.83 -13.68 5.72
N THR A 134 20.81 -13.05 6.32
CA THR A 134 19.75 -12.41 5.57
C THR A 134 19.52 -10.99 6.05
N ALA A 135 19.03 -10.15 5.14
CA ALA A 135 18.55 -8.82 5.46
C ALA A 135 17.19 -8.59 4.81
N VAL A 136 16.36 -7.78 5.47
CA VAL A 136 15.00 -7.46 5.03
C VAL A 136 14.90 -5.97 4.72
N CYS A 137 14.26 -5.66 3.60
CA CYS A 137 13.85 -4.32 3.21
C CYS A 137 12.32 -4.31 3.05
N SER A 138 11.66 -3.41 3.77
CA SER A 138 10.20 -3.28 3.75
C SER A 138 9.77 -1.82 3.78
N TRP A 139 8.70 -1.51 3.06
CA TRP A 139 8.08 -0.19 3.03
C TRP A 139 6.57 -0.32 2.81
N GLU A 140 5.84 0.75 3.10
CA GLU A 140 4.41 0.84 2.88
C GLU A 140 4.08 1.56 1.56
N ILE A 141 3.02 1.09 0.90
CA ILE A 141 2.39 1.74 -0.23
C ILE A 141 0.97 2.08 0.19
N GLU A 142 0.64 3.36 0.14
CA GLU A 142 -0.70 3.89 0.37
C GLU A 142 -1.32 4.31 -0.95
N VAL A 143 -2.49 3.76 -1.27
CA VAL A 143 -3.31 4.19 -2.40
C VAL A 143 -4.51 4.94 -1.84
N LEU A 144 -4.58 6.23 -2.14
CA LEU A 144 -5.67 7.12 -1.72
C LEU A 144 -6.63 7.33 -2.88
N ASP A 145 -7.92 7.32 -2.61
CA ASP A 145 -8.86 7.88 -3.58
C ASP A 145 -8.84 9.41 -3.51
N THR A 146 -8.65 10.03 -4.67
CA THR A 146 -8.53 11.47 -4.84
C THR A 146 -9.57 12.05 -5.80
N GLU A 147 -10.42 11.19 -6.35
CA GLU A 147 -11.50 11.59 -7.23
C GLU A 147 -12.69 12.08 -6.41
N TYR A 148 -13.36 13.14 -6.87
CA TYR A 148 -14.57 13.63 -6.19
C TYR A 148 -15.78 12.88 -6.76
N PRO A 149 -16.82 12.61 -5.95
CA PRO A 149 -18.03 11.98 -6.44
C PRO A 149 -18.73 12.87 -7.47
N GLU A 150 -19.28 12.27 -8.51
CA GLU A 150 -20.20 12.95 -9.42
C GLU A 150 -21.60 13.01 -8.78
N LEU A 151 -22.20 14.21 -8.76
CA LEU A 151 -23.54 14.43 -8.19
C LEU A 151 -24.40 15.27 -9.13
N LEU A 152 -25.47 14.66 -9.65
CA LEU A 152 -26.40 15.29 -10.58
C LEU A 152 -27.80 15.45 -9.95
N CYS A 153 -28.14 16.68 -9.57
CA CYS A 153 -29.50 17.05 -9.18
C CYS A 153 -30.44 16.99 -10.42
N PRO A 154 -31.66 16.43 -10.31
CA PRO A 154 -32.58 16.30 -11.44
C PRO A 154 -33.18 17.64 -11.89
N PHE A 155 -33.18 18.65 -11.00
CA PHE A 155 -33.68 20.00 -11.27
C PHE A 155 -32.77 21.03 -10.62
N GLN A 156 -32.70 22.22 -11.23
CA GLN A 156 -32.18 23.42 -10.56
C GLN A 156 -33.31 24.19 -9.87
N PHE A 157 -34.47 24.29 -10.55
CA PHE A 157 -35.68 24.94 -10.06
C PHE A 157 -36.88 24.03 -10.34
N LEU A 158 -37.81 23.94 -9.40
CA LEU A 158 -39.06 23.20 -9.52
C LEU A 158 -40.21 24.05 -8.99
N ASP A 159 -41.21 24.31 -9.82
CA ASP A 159 -42.44 24.98 -9.40
C ASP A 159 -43.55 23.94 -9.21
N GLN A 160 -44.30 24.05 -8.11
CA GLN A 160 -45.42 23.18 -7.74
C GLN A 160 -46.56 24.03 -7.15
N THR A 161 -47.75 23.45 -7.11
CA THR A 161 -48.89 24.01 -6.39
C THR A 161 -49.21 23.15 -5.18
N VAL A 162 -49.94 23.72 -4.22
CA VAL A 162 -50.42 22.97 -3.05
C VAL A 162 -51.29 21.79 -3.48
N ASP A 163 -51.30 20.73 -2.67
CA ASP A 163 -52.19 19.59 -2.86
C ASP A 163 -53.66 20.02 -2.66
N PRO A 164 -54.64 19.43 -3.37
CA PRO A 164 -56.02 19.88 -3.30
C PRO A 164 -56.60 19.93 -1.87
N GLY A 165 -57.09 21.11 -1.48
CA GLY A 165 -57.62 21.39 -0.15
C GLY A 165 -56.58 21.34 0.99
N GLN A 166 -55.28 21.38 0.67
CA GLN A 166 -54.17 21.51 1.61
C GLN A 166 -53.47 22.86 1.45
N CYS A 167 -52.59 23.20 2.40
CA CYS A 167 -51.76 24.42 2.36
C CYS A 167 -50.30 24.12 2.00
N ASP A 168 -50.00 22.88 1.60
CA ASP A 168 -48.68 22.35 1.34
C ASP A 168 -48.72 21.39 0.15
N TRP A 169 -47.54 21.07 -0.35
CA TRP A 169 -47.33 20.12 -1.44
C TRP A 169 -46.53 18.92 -0.94
N THR A 170 -47.04 17.71 -1.14
CA THR A 170 -46.36 16.47 -0.79
C THR A 170 -45.67 15.87 -2.00
N VAL A 171 -44.36 15.60 -1.88
CA VAL A 171 -43.60 14.90 -2.94
C VAL A 171 -44.10 13.46 -3.07
N ASP A 172 -44.56 13.09 -4.26
CA ASP A 172 -44.89 11.70 -4.60
C ASP A 172 -43.79 11.06 -5.45
N GLY A 173 -43.09 10.08 -4.87
CA GLY A 173 -42.07 9.29 -5.55
C GLY A 173 -40.64 9.83 -5.41
N PHE A 174 -39.79 9.48 -6.38
CA PHE A 174 -38.33 9.63 -6.30
C PHE A 174 -37.74 10.55 -7.37
N PHE A 175 -38.56 11.30 -8.10
CA PHE A 175 -38.12 12.14 -9.21
C PHE A 175 -37.21 13.31 -8.78
N LEU A 176 -37.17 13.62 -7.49
CA LEU A 176 -36.26 14.62 -6.90
C LEU A 176 -34.98 14.03 -6.33
N ASN A 177 -34.80 12.71 -6.37
CA ASN A 177 -33.56 12.09 -5.93
C ASN A 177 -32.47 12.37 -6.98
N PRO A 178 -31.27 12.81 -6.57
CA PRO A 178 -30.15 12.98 -7.47
C PRO A 178 -29.57 11.63 -7.89
N ASP A 179 -28.84 11.65 -8.99
CA ASP A 179 -27.91 10.57 -9.34
C ASP A 179 -26.55 10.89 -8.73
N ALA A 180 -25.93 9.91 -8.08
CA ALA A 180 -24.64 10.06 -7.43
C ALA A 180 -23.78 8.83 -7.72
N SER A 181 -22.58 9.05 -8.22
CA SER A 181 -21.64 7.99 -8.57
C SER A 181 -20.23 8.41 -8.26
N ASP A 182 -19.38 7.43 -8.01
CA ASP A 182 -17.96 7.62 -7.77
C ASP A 182 -17.20 6.36 -8.20
N ASN A 183 -15.89 6.47 -8.45
CA ASN A 183 -15.06 5.36 -8.89
C ASN A 183 -14.90 4.28 -7.80
N CYS A 184 -14.93 4.68 -6.52
CA CYS A 184 -14.81 3.87 -5.31
C CYS A 184 -16.14 3.65 -4.61
N GLY A 185 -17.12 4.50 -4.89
CA GLY A 185 -18.48 4.36 -4.42
C GLY A 185 -18.89 5.50 -3.49
N ILE A 186 -20.19 5.55 -3.21
CA ILE A 186 -20.79 6.60 -2.38
C ILE A 186 -21.04 6.05 -0.98
N ASP A 187 -20.47 6.68 0.05
CA ASP A 187 -20.74 6.37 1.46
C ASP A 187 -22.00 7.09 1.96
N ILE A 188 -22.11 8.40 1.67
CA ILE A 188 -23.19 9.24 2.16
C ILE A 188 -23.91 9.91 1.00
N LEU A 189 -25.24 9.76 0.96
CA LEU A 189 -26.13 10.58 0.14
C LEU A 189 -27.29 11.09 0.99
N LEU A 190 -27.35 12.39 1.24
CA LEU A 190 -28.38 13.00 2.10
C LEU A 190 -28.81 14.35 1.55
N ASN A 191 -30.00 14.80 1.97
CA ASN A 191 -30.43 16.18 1.79
C ASN A 191 -30.68 16.89 3.14
N ASN A 192 -30.60 18.21 3.15
CA ASN A 192 -30.81 19.04 4.34
C ASN A 192 -32.27 19.13 4.83
N TYR A 193 -33.24 18.60 4.07
CA TYR A 193 -34.66 18.71 4.37
C TYR A 193 -35.18 17.51 5.17
N THR A 194 -34.99 16.29 4.67
CA THR A 194 -35.37 15.05 5.36
C THR A 194 -34.22 14.39 6.11
N GLY A 195 -32.97 14.73 5.79
CA GLY A 195 -31.80 14.02 6.34
C GLY A 195 -31.71 12.57 5.86
N THR A 196 -32.24 12.25 4.68
CA THR A 196 -32.24 10.90 4.07
C THR A 196 -31.85 10.99 2.58
N PRO A 197 -31.57 9.87 1.89
CA PRO A 197 -31.31 9.86 0.45
C PRO A 197 -32.58 10.06 -0.42
N SER A 198 -33.70 10.53 0.17
CA SER A 198 -34.96 10.68 -0.55
C SER A 198 -35.80 11.84 -0.03
N LEU A 199 -36.52 12.49 -0.95
CA LEU A 199 -37.58 13.44 -0.64
C LEU A 199 -38.99 12.84 -0.74
N ASN A 200 -39.14 11.53 -0.99
CA ASN A 200 -40.45 10.90 -1.09
C ASN A 200 -41.26 11.11 0.21
N ASN A 201 -42.50 11.60 0.08
CA ASN A 201 -43.38 12.03 1.17
C ASN A 201 -42.92 13.26 1.98
N ALA A 202 -41.93 14.01 1.50
CA ALA A 202 -41.59 15.31 2.08
C ALA A 202 -42.72 16.32 1.77
N VAL A 203 -43.05 17.18 2.75
CA VAL A 203 -44.18 18.12 2.68
C VAL A 203 -43.66 19.55 2.65
N PHE A 204 -43.76 20.24 1.53
CA PHE A 204 -43.26 21.60 1.35
C PHE A 204 -44.39 22.63 1.53
N PRO A 205 -44.22 23.63 2.43
CA PRO A 205 -45.18 24.72 2.54
C PRO A 205 -45.05 25.70 1.37
N VAL A 206 -46.09 26.51 1.15
CA VAL A 206 -46.05 27.65 0.22
C VAL A 206 -44.82 28.52 0.46
N GLY A 207 -44.11 28.85 -0.62
CA GLY A 207 -42.87 29.61 -0.60
C GLY A 207 -41.75 28.92 -1.38
N VAL A 208 -40.54 29.45 -1.24
CA VAL A 208 -39.33 28.88 -1.87
C VAL A 208 -38.51 28.16 -0.81
N THR A 209 -38.25 26.88 -1.02
CA THR A 209 -37.43 26.03 -0.16
C THR A 209 -36.19 25.55 -0.91
N PRO A 210 -34.96 25.98 -0.51
CA PRO A 210 -33.73 25.43 -1.07
C PRO A 210 -33.41 24.09 -0.41
N VAL A 211 -33.38 23.03 -1.21
CA VAL A 211 -32.93 21.70 -0.79
C VAL A 211 -31.51 21.47 -1.28
N VAL A 212 -30.58 21.29 -0.34
CA VAL A 212 -29.17 20.99 -0.62
C VAL A 212 -28.96 19.49 -0.47
N TRP A 213 -28.52 18.86 -1.55
CA TRP A 213 -28.04 17.49 -1.58
C TRP A 213 -26.53 17.48 -1.35
N ARG A 214 -26.07 16.47 -0.60
CA ARG A 214 -24.67 16.23 -0.25
C ARG A 214 -24.35 14.77 -0.52
N ALA A 215 -23.35 14.54 -1.37
CA ALA A 215 -22.74 13.24 -1.61
C ALA A 215 -21.32 13.22 -1.05
N VAL A 216 -20.96 12.15 -0.35
CA VAL A 216 -19.60 11.88 0.13
C VAL A 216 -19.23 10.48 -0.30
N ASP A 217 -18.04 10.32 -0.91
CA ASP A 217 -17.50 9.01 -1.25
C ASP A 217 -16.91 8.29 -0.02
N GLU A 218 -16.38 7.07 -0.22
CA GLU A 218 -15.75 6.28 0.85
C GLU A 218 -14.41 6.86 1.35
N ALA A 219 -13.76 7.73 0.59
CA ALA A 219 -12.52 8.42 0.99
C ALA A 219 -12.75 9.77 1.68
N GLY A 220 -14.00 10.23 1.71
CA GLY A 220 -14.40 11.48 2.34
C GLY A 220 -14.39 12.69 1.41
N ASN A 221 -14.21 12.54 0.09
CA ASN A 221 -14.38 13.66 -0.83
C ASN A 221 -15.88 13.96 -0.99
N GLU A 222 -16.21 15.24 -1.15
CA GLU A 222 -17.58 15.73 -1.01
C GLU A 222 -18.00 16.61 -2.17
N MET A 223 -19.23 16.40 -2.65
CA MET A 223 -19.90 17.27 -3.60
C MET A 223 -21.31 17.62 -3.14
N THR A 224 -21.78 18.81 -3.55
CA THR A 224 -23.13 19.28 -3.23
C THR A 224 -23.83 19.84 -4.47
N CYS A 225 -25.15 19.69 -4.51
CA CYS A 225 -26.01 20.34 -5.49
C CYS A 225 -27.28 20.88 -4.81
N THR A 226 -27.96 21.85 -5.41
CA THR A 226 -29.12 22.51 -4.79
C THR A 226 -30.30 22.54 -5.76
N ILE A 227 -31.48 22.20 -5.24
CA ILE A 227 -32.78 22.33 -5.90
C ILE A 227 -33.56 23.44 -5.20
N PHE A 228 -34.08 24.40 -5.96
CA PHE A 228 -34.99 25.42 -5.44
C PHE A 228 -36.45 25.03 -5.74
N ILE A 229 -37.19 24.63 -4.71
CA ILE A 229 -38.60 24.22 -4.83
C ILE A 229 -39.49 25.41 -4.48
N THR A 230 -40.32 25.86 -5.42
CA THR A 230 -41.33 26.91 -5.23
C THR A 230 -42.71 26.26 -5.15
N VAL A 231 -43.40 26.44 -4.03
CA VAL A 231 -44.81 26.02 -3.88
C VAL A 231 -45.70 27.27 -3.85
N THR A 232 -46.71 27.31 -4.70
CA THR A 232 -47.72 28.39 -4.74
C THR A 232 -49.12 27.87 -4.45
N ASP A 233 -49.97 28.71 -3.85
CA ASP A 233 -51.40 28.44 -3.72
C ASP A 233 -52.14 28.96 -4.97
N ASP A 234 -52.77 28.06 -5.71
CA ASP A 234 -53.61 28.36 -6.87
C ASP A 234 -55.10 28.10 -6.61
N GLU A 235 -55.49 27.75 -5.39
CA GLU A 235 -56.87 27.51 -5.02
C GLU A 235 -57.61 28.81 -4.71
N ALA A 236 -58.80 28.97 -5.28
CA ALA A 236 -59.66 30.08 -4.94
C ALA A 236 -60.23 29.90 -3.52
N PRO A 237 -60.30 30.97 -2.69
CA PRO A 237 -60.87 30.86 -1.36
C PRO A 237 -62.35 30.45 -1.46
N SER A 238 -62.74 29.40 -0.75
CA SER A 238 -64.14 28.99 -0.65
C SER A 238 -64.75 29.46 0.68
N LEU A 239 -65.94 30.06 0.61
CA LEU A 239 -66.69 30.49 1.79
C LEU A 239 -67.70 29.39 2.15
N ASP A 240 -67.48 28.71 3.28
CA ASP A 240 -68.46 27.74 3.81
C ASP A 240 -69.55 28.45 4.63
N CYS A 241 -70.72 28.62 4.03
CA CYS A 241 -71.90 29.23 4.64
C CYS A 241 -72.75 28.24 5.45
N SER A 242 -72.31 26.99 5.68
CA SER A 242 -73.10 25.97 6.39
C SER A 242 -73.26 26.24 7.90
N ASN A 243 -72.39 27.07 8.49
CA ASN A 243 -72.39 27.41 9.92
C ASN A 243 -72.90 28.83 10.23
N ILE A 244 -73.41 29.56 9.23
CA ILE A 244 -74.04 30.86 9.50
C ILE A 244 -75.44 30.58 10.05
N ASN A 245 -75.61 30.62 11.37
CA ASN A 245 -76.93 30.58 11.98
C ASN A 245 -77.65 31.91 11.67
N PRO A 246 -78.71 31.93 10.84
CA PRO A 246 -79.38 33.17 10.46
C PRO A 246 -80.18 33.83 11.61
N ASN A 247 -80.16 33.29 12.83
CA ASN A 247 -81.00 33.71 13.96
C ASN A 247 -80.24 34.28 15.18
N ARG A 248 -79.06 34.90 15.01
CA ARG A 248 -78.53 35.82 16.04
C ARG A 248 -78.60 37.26 15.55
N SER A 249 -79.77 37.87 15.78
CA SER A 249 -79.97 39.33 15.83
C SER A 249 -79.72 39.86 17.23
#